data_AF-A0A7V6JIU6-F1
#
_entry.id   AF-A0A7V6JIU6-F1
#
_cell.length_a   1.000
_cell.length_b   1.000
_cell.length_c   1.000
_cell.angle_alpha   90.00
_cell.angle_beta   90.00
_cell.angle_gamma   90.00
#
_symmetry.space_group_name_H-M   'P 1'
#
loop_
_entity.id
_entity.type
_entity.pdbx_description
1 polymer ?
#
loop_
_entity_poly.entity_id
_entity_poly.type
_entity_poly.pdbx_seq_one_letter_code
_entity_poly.pdbx_strand_id
1 'polypeptide(L)'
;MRYLARTLAVLLTLAVCVYLIWFLTRPDSQSIESGTLPVSAESGEGDGTGAYYAAAFDSTNFWAAGSGGRLARITMDNEVELQSCPTRNDLYDLCWENGRLLVCGENGTIIYQSHNGTFRKAATGTTADLLAITVFQGSYYAAGEGGILLTSSDGKKWLKHELPVSSDVIGLEANKETLFAITRDSDYLVSKDGTAWRSHNYNKEYQGYADPCVFESLENMGDSFFVVGQLQENPDIPLIMFTEDGQVWLSKPMARINGMTFSELGPLKIYGIGCHLDQLIAVCDSGRLLTVTNCAECNQLGKYADADVFDLAFGDKRMLLAGEGYTLSVIALEDVRQYKIQPEQALTDYLNNGAVLIDVRSDEEWASGHIAGAVHIPLADVDSRLPQEIPEKQTQLIFYCGSGKRSQTALEKARDLGYQLVYNLGGIDDWPYGLE
;
A
#
# COMPACT_ATOMS: atom_id res chain seq x y z
N MET A 1 -6.88 56.94 -3.44
CA MET A 1 -5.56 56.26 -3.34
C MET A 1 -4.98 56.17 -1.93
N ARG A 2 -5.11 57.17 -1.03
CA ARG A 2 -4.55 57.07 0.34
C ARG A 2 -5.35 56.20 1.34
N TYR A 3 -6.62 55.91 1.07
CA TYR A 3 -7.45 55.04 1.92
C TYR A 3 -7.20 53.54 1.67
N LEU A 4 -7.09 53.11 0.39
CA LEU A 4 -6.83 51.70 0.03
C LEU A 4 -5.48 51.17 0.54
N ALA A 5 -4.45 52.02 0.60
CA ALA A 5 -3.12 51.62 1.08
C ALA A 5 -3.09 51.34 2.60
N ARG A 6 -3.95 52.01 3.39
CA ARG A 6 -4.04 51.77 4.84
C ARG A 6 -4.82 50.49 5.17
N THR A 7 -5.83 50.14 4.38
CA THR A 7 -6.59 48.90 4.55
C THR A 7 -5.76 47.67 4.15
N LEU A 8 -4.97 47.77 3.07
CA LEU A 8 -4.08 46.68 2.64
C LEU A 8 -2.96 46.41 3.66
N ALA A 9 -2.39 47.47 4.25
CA ALA A 9 -1.36 47.32 5.28
C ALA A 9 -1.90 46.63 6.53
N VAL A 10 -3.10 47.00 7.01
CA VAL A 10 -3.73 46.36 8.19
C VAL A 10 -4.10 44.90 7.92
N LEU A 11 -4.55 44.56 6.72
CA LEU A 11 -4.82 43.18 6.30
C LEU A 11 -3.55 42.33 6.21
N LEU A 12 -2.44 42.88 5.71
CA LEU A 12 -1.15 42.17 5.68
C LEU A 12 -0.60 41.94 7.10
N THR A 13 -0.69 42.91 8.01
CA THR A 13 -0.21 42.72 9.39
C THR A 13 -1.08 41.73 10.16
N LEU A 14 -2.41 41.72 9.94
CA LEU A 14 -3.30 40.71 10.51
C LEU A 14 -3.03 39.32 9.94
N ALA A 15 -2.80 39.19 8.63
CA ALA A 15 -2.45 37.91 8.01
C ALA A 15 -1.10 37.36 8.53
N VAL A 16 -0.08 38.21 8.68
CA VAL A 16 1.22 37.84 9.23
C VAL A 16 1.14 37.49 10.72
N CYS A 17 0.34 38.22 11.51
CA CYS A 17 0.11 37.89 12.91
C CYS A 17 -0.69 36.59 13.08
N VAL A 18 -1.69 36.31 12.24
CA VAL A 18 -2.42 35.03 12.25
C VAL A 18 -1.49 33.89 11.85
N TYR A 19 -0.61 34.08 10.85
CA TYR A 19 0.36 33.07 10.43
C TYR A 19 1.43 32.79 11.51
N LEU A 20 1.90 33.82 12.21
CA LEU A 20 2.85 33.69 13.33
C LEU A 20 2.21 33.07 14.57
N ILE A 21 0.94 33.39 14.86
CA ILE A 21 0.18 32.75 15.96
C ILE A 21 -0.08 31.28 15.61
N TRP A 22 -0.41 30.95 14.36
CA TRP A 22 -0.56 29.56 13.89
C TRP A 22 0.76 28.76 13.97
N PHE A 23 1.90 29.40 13.70
CA PHE A 23 3.23 28.78 13.87
C PHE A 23 3.65 28.60 15.34
N LEU A 24 3.22 29.51 16.23
CA LEU A 24 3.59 29.51 17.66
C LEU A 24 2.61 28.73 18.56
N THR A 25 1.41 28.43 18.08
CA THR A 25 0.40 27.64 18.81
C THR A 25 0.04 26.34 18.10
N ARG A 26 0.98 25.75 17.33
CA ARG A 26 0.85 24.35 16.91
C ARG A 26 0.51 23.56 18.17
N PRO A 27 -0.68 22.96 18.28
CA PRO A 27 -0.90 21.94 19.29
C PRO A 27 0.21 20.93 19.06
N ASP A 28 0.91 20.51 20.11
CA ASP A 28 1.79 19.35 20.04
C ASP A 28 1.06 18.31 19.20
N SER A 29 1.68 17.92 18.08
CA SER A 29 1.17 16.89 17.19
C SER A 29 0.70 15.76 18.08
N GLN A 30 -0.62 15.57 18.20
CA GLN A 30 -1.14 14.40 18.90
C GLN A 30 -0.46 13.23 18.23
N SER A 31 0.36 12.51 19.00
CA SER A 31 1.16 11.39 18.54
C SER A 31 0.29 10.47 17.68
N ILE A 32 0.50 10.53 16.36
CA ILE A 32 -0.23 9.75 15.36
C ILE A 32 0.20 8.28 15.40
N GLU A 33 1.17 7.93 16.24
CA GLU A 33 1.91 6.69 16.13
C GLU A 33 1.28 5.60 17.01
N SER A 34 0.11 5.12 16.62
CA SER A 34 -0.32 3.76 16.99
C SER A 34 0.37 2.77 16.04
N GLY A 35 1.66 2.54 16.28
CA GLY A 35 2.46 1.53 15.61
C GLY A 35 3.63 1.18 16.50
N THR A 36 3.73 -0.07 16.93
CA THR A 36 4.98 -0.59 17.51
C THR A 36 5.98 -0.67 16.38
N LEU A 37 7.10 0.06 16.48
CA LEU A 37 8.21 -0.10 15.53
C LEU A 37 8.59 -1.60 15.53
N PRO A 38 8.44 -2.29 14.38
CA PRO A 38 8.83 -3.68 14.27
C PRO A 38 10.34 -3.81 14.48
N VAL A 39 10.78 -5.02 14.82
CA VAL A 39 12.22 -5.31 14.98
C VAL A 39 12.92 -4.95 13.67
N SER A 40 13.69 -3.86 13.69
CA SER A 40 14.56 -3.47 12.58
C SER A 40 15.50 -4.63 12.29
N ALA A 41 15.38 -5.22 11.12
CA ALA A 41 16.37 -6.14 10.61
C ALA A 41 17.64 -5.31 10.35
N GLU A 42 18.60 -5.33 11.27
CA GLU A 42 19.81 -4.49 11.21
C GLU A 42 20.49 -4.63 9.84
N SER A 43 20.37 -3.60 9.00
CA SER A 43 21.04 -3.54 7.72
C SER A 43 22.51 -3.21 7.98
N GLY A 44 23.37 -4.22 7.92
CA GLY A 44 24.82 -4.07 8.10
C GLY A 44 25.41 -2.90 7.28
N GLU A 45 26.26 -2.12 7.96
CA GLU A 45 27.05 -0.95 7.55
C GLU A 45 26.97 -0.59 6.05
N GLY A 46 26.07 0.33 5.72
CA GLY A 46 26.14 1.19 4.54
C GLY A 46 26.37 2.64 4.98
N ASP A 47 26.99 3.46 4.15
CA ASP A 47 27.31 4.88 4.42
C ASP A 47 26.07 5.81 4.51
N GLY A 48 24.86 5.24 4.58
CA GLY A 48 23.59 5.95 4.62
C GLY A 48 23.04 6.40 3.26
N THR A 49 23.66 6.03 2.12
CA THR A 49 23.27 6.56 0.79
C THR A 49 22.53 5.58 -0.14
N GLY A 50 22.31 4.33 0.26
CA GLY A 50 21.66 3.31 -0.58
C GLY A 50 20.24 2.93 -0.16
N ALA A 51 19.57 2.08 -0.93
CA ALA A 51 18.20 1.65 -0.70
C ALA A 51 17.92 0.22 -1.21
N TYR A 52 16.84 -0.39 -0.73
CA TYR A 52 16.17 -1.49 -1.42
C TYR A 52 14.98 -0.95 -2.21
N TYR A 53 14.90 -1.28 -3.50
CA TYR A 53 13.88 -0.78 -4.43
C TYR A 53 12.72 -1.75 -4.64
N ALA A 54 12.97 -3.05 -4.49
CA ALA A 54 11.97 -4.10 -4.73
C ALA A 54 12.05 -5.23 -3.72
N ALA A 55 10.92 -5.89 -3.49
CA ALA A 55 10.72 -6.99 -2.58
C ALA A 55 9.86 -8.12 -3.19
N ALA A 56 10.12 -9.38 -2.83
CA ALA A 56 9.21 -10.49 -3.15
C ALA A 56 9.31 -11.60 -2.13
N PHE A 57 8.42 -12.59 -2.25
CA PHE A 57 8.38 -13.77 -1.40
C PHE A 57 8.51 -15.06 -2.22
N ASP A 58 9.48 -15.91 -1.88
CA ASP A 58 9.82 -17.12 -2.64
C ASP A 58 9.04 -18.39 -2.22
N SER A 59 7.97 -18.22 -1.43
CA SER A 59 7.23 -19.22 -0.62
C SER A 59 7.84 -19.57 0.73
N THR A 60 9.11 -19.24 0.99
CA THR A 60 9.82 -19.59 2.23
C THR A 60 10.58 -18.44 2.87
N ASN A 61 11.04 -17.47 2.09
CA ASN A 61 11.83 -16.33 2.50
C ASN A 61 11.40 -15.10 1.71
N PHE A 62 11.57 -13.92 2.31
CA PHE A 62 11.51 -12.69 1.54
C PHE A 62 12.84 -12.42 0.85
N TRP A 63 12.76 -11.65 -0.23
CA TRP A 63 13.89 -11.16 -1.00
C TRP A 63 13.77 -9.65 -1.13
N ALA A 64 14.90 -8.96 -1.11
CA ALA A 64 14.97 -7.54 -1.40
C ALA A 64 16.19 -7.23 -2.28
N ALA A 65 15.98 -6.43 -3.33
CA ALA A 65 17.03 -5.97 -4.23
C ALA A 65 17.16 -4.45 -4.21
N GLY A 66 18.36 -3.93 -4.41
CA GLY A 66 18.63 -2.52 -4.20
C GLY A 66 19.92 -2.00 -4.81
N SER A 67 20.31 -0.81 -4.36
CA SER A 67 21.46 -0.07 -4.88
C SER A 67 22.79 -0.82 -4.69
N GLY A 68 23.76 -0.56 -5.56
CA GLY A 68 25.11 -1.11 -5.41
C GLY A 68 25.19 -2.63 -5.59
N GLY A 69 24.20 -3.25 -6.23
CA GLY A 69 24.07 -4.71 -6.36
C GLY A 69 23.64 -5.41 -5.07
N ARG A 70 23.04 -4.67 -4.12
CA ARG A 70 22.58 -5.21 -2.84
C ARG A 70 21.42 -6.19 -3.07
N LEU A 71 21.59 -7.42 -2.62
CA LEU A 71 20.57 -8.47 -2.67
C LEU A 71 20.53 -9.17 -1.32
N ALA A 72 19.37 -9.18 -0.68
CA ALA A 72 19.16 -9.77 0.63
C ALA A 72 18.10 -10.87 0.56
N ARG A 73 18.35 -11.96 1.29
CA ARG A 73 17.34 -12.96 1.64
C ARG A 73 16.99 -12.77 3.10
N ILE A 74 15.71 -12.62 3.42
CA ILE A 74 15.21 -12.41 4.78
C ILE A 74 14.44 -13.67 5.19
N THR A 75 14.95 -14.35 6.22
CA THR A 75 14.34 -15.60 6.70
C THR A 75 13.07 -15.32 7.52
N MET A 76 12.28 -16.36 7.75
CA MET A 76 11.12 -16.31 8.64
C MET A 76 11.49 -16.13 10.13
N ASP A 77 12.78 -16.15 10.48
CA ASP A 77 13.26 -15.76 11.81
C ASP A 77 13.78 -14.31 11.83
N ASN A 78 13.47 -13.54 10.77
CA ASN A 78 13.90 -12.16 10.53
C ASN A 78 15.42 -11.99 10.38
N GLU A 79 16.16 -13.06 10.08
CA GLU A 79 17.59 -12.97 9.78
C GLU A 79 17.81 -12.45 8.36
N VAL A 80 18.69 -11.46 8.22
CA VAL A 80 19.06 -10.90 6.91
C VAL A 80 20.36 -11.52 6.42
N GLU A 81 20.27 -12.26 5.32
CA GLU A 81 21.41 -12.86 4.65
C GLU A 81 21.72 -12.14 3.33
N LEU A 82 22.81 -11.36 3.32
CA LEU A 82 23.30 -10.73 2.11
C LEU A 82 23.87 -11.77 1.13
N GLN A 83 23.37 -11.72 -0.10
CA GLN A 83 23.78 -12.63 -1.16
C GLN A 83 24.90 -12.03 -2.02
N SER A 84 25.81 -12.88 -2.47
CA SER A 84 26.85 -12.47 -3.41
C SER A 84 26.23 -12.14 -4.77
N CYS A 85 26.32 -10.87 -5.17
CA CYS A 85 25.83 -10.39 -6.46
C CYS A 85 26.96 -10.28 -7.49
N PRO A 86 26.77 -10.73 -8.75
CA PRO A 86 27.80 -10.66 -9.80
C PRO A 86 27.98 -9.25 -10.39
N THR A 87 27.30 -8.24 -9.86
CA THR A 87 27.32 -6.85 -10.33
C THR A 87 27.28 -5.89 -9.14
N ARG A 88 27.64 -4.63 -9.38
CA ARG A 88 27.49 -3.51 -8.44
C ARG A 88 26.49 -2.46 -8.92
N ASN A 89 25.82 -2.73 -10.03
CA ASN A 89 24.77 -1.88 -10.57
C ASN A 89 23.55 -1.90 -9.66
N ASP A 90 22.76 -0.84 -9.69
CA ASP A 90 21.50 -0.81 -8.97
C ASP A 90 20.52 -1.84 -9.55
N LEU A 91 19.74 -2.44 -8.66
CA LEU A 91 18.79 -3.52 -8.96
C LEU A 91 17.38 -3.01 -8.67
N TYR A 92 16.59 -2.76 -9.72
CA TYR A 92 15.34 -1.99 -9.61
C TYR A 92 14.12 -2.86 -9.32
N ASP A 93 14.06 -4.07 -9.87
CA ASP A 93 12.89 -4.94 -9.73
C ASP A 93 13.28 -6.42 -9.75
N LEU A 94 12.46 -7.28 -9.15
CA LEU A 94 12.70 -8.70 -9.00
C LEU A 94 11.42 -9.52 -9.11
N CYS A 95 11.54 -10.72 -9.67
CA CYS A 95 10.43 -11.66 -9.74
C CYS A 95 10.88 -13.06 -9.31
N TRP A 96 10.03 -13.72 -8.52
CA TRP A 96 10.19 -15.12 -8.15
C TRP A 96 9.17 -15.97 -8.91
N GLU A 97 9.64 -16.77 -9.86
CA GLU A 97 8.76 -17.62 -10.65
C GLU A 97 9.51 -18.85 -11.17
N ASN A 98 8.83 -19.97 -11.38
CA ASN A 98 9.45 -21.25 -11.76
C ASN A 98 10.59 -21.72 -10.83
N GLY A 99 10.50 -21.40 -9.54
CA GLY A 99 11.46 -21.83 -8.52
C GLY A 99 12.83 -21.15 -8.58
N ARG A 100 12.88 -19.92 -9.12
CA ARG A 100 14.11 -19.14 -9.25
C ARG A 100 13.82 -17.64 -9.17
N LEU A 101 14.76 -16.92 -8.57
CA LEU A 101 14.73 -15.47 -8.55
C LEU A 101 15.40 -14.90 -9.81
N LEU A 102 14.76 -13.90 -10.43
CA LEU A 102 15.38 -12.98 -11.37
C LEU A 102 15.32 -11.56 -10.82
N VAL A 103 16.31 -10.76 -11.19
CA VAL A 103 16.39 -9.34 -10.80
C VAL A 103 16.89 -8.55 -12.00
N CYS A 104 16.24 -7.43 -12.33
CA CYS A 104 16.68 -6.48 -13.35
C CYS A 104 17.21 -5.17 -12.74
N GLY A 105 17.90 -4.36 -13.53
CA GLY A 105 18.48 -3.11 -13.05
C GLY A 105 19.29 -2.36 -14.09
N GLU A 106 20.18 -1.49 -13.62
CA GLU A 106 20.95 -0.56 -14.45
C GLU A 106 21.83 -1.23 -15.50
N ASN A 107 22.04 -0.51 -16.59
CA ASN A 107 22.95 -0.83 -17.69
C ASN A 107 22.68 -2.23 -18.25
N GLY A 108 21.41 -2.49 -18.56
CA GLY A 108 20.91 -3.76 -19.10
C GLY A 108 21.14 -4.96 -18.19
N THR A 109 21.21 -4.76 -16.87
CA THR A 109 21.48 -5.84 -15.93
C THR A 109 20.25 -6.72 -15.77
N ILE A 110 20.44 -8.02 -16.00
CA ILE A 110 19.57 -9.06 -15.47
C ILE A 110 20.46 -10.09 -14.79
N ILE A 111 20.16 -10.42 -13.54
CA ILE A 111 20.76 -11.55 -12.83
C ILE A 111 19.69 -12.61 -12.58
N TYR A 112 20.11 -13.87 -12.57
CA TYR A 112 19.24 -14.99 -12.27
C TYR A 112 19.91 -15.93 -11.26
N GLN A 113 19.10 -16.51 -10.39
CA GLN A 113 19.52 -17.57 -9.49
C GLN A 113 19.73 -18.87 -10.28
N SER A 114 20.90 -19.48 -10.12
CA SER A 114 21.19 -20.79 -10.70
C SER A 114 20.80 -21.92 -9.76
N HIS A 115 20.73 -23.15 -10.27
CA HIS A 115 20.27 -24.32 -9.50
C HIS A 115 21.03 -24.61 -8.20
N ASN A 116 22.24 -24.08 -8.03
CA ASN A 116 23.05 -24.23 -6.80
C ASN A 116 22.89 -23.04 -5.84
N GLY A 117 21.94 -22.13 -6.08
CA GLY A 117 21.68 -20.93 -5.29
C GLY A 117 22.54 -19.71 -5.66
N THR A 118 23.57 -19.85 -6.51
CA THR A 118 24.44 -18.71 -6.88
C THR A 118 23.84 -17.85 -7.98
N PHE A 119 24.12 -16.54 -7.97
CA PHE A 119 23.63 -15.59 -8.96
C PHE A 119 24.59 -15.42 -10.14
N ARG A 120 24.02 -15.31 -11.34
CA ARG A 120 24.77 -15.13 -12.60
C ARG A 120 24.13 -14.02 -13.44
N LYS A 121 24.96 -13.25 -14.16
CA LYS A 121 24.48 -12.25 -15.12
C LYS A 121 23.99 -12.92 -16.41
N ALA A 122 22.83 -12.49 -16.91
CA ALA A 122 22.28 -12.89 -18.20
C ALA A 122 22.88 -12.04 -19.34
N ALA A 123 22.83 -12.56 -20.56
CA ALA A 123 23.20 -11.81 -21.75
C ALA A 123 21.96 -11.10 -22.32
N THR A 124 21.87 -9.79 -22.09
CA THR A 124 20.72 -8.95 -22.49
C THR A 124 20.93 -8.23 -23.82
N GLY A 125 22.17 -7.89 -24.16
CA GLY A 125 22.50 -7.20 -25.42
C GLY A 125 22.07 -5.73 -25.46
N THR A 126 21.78 -5.14 -24.30
CA THR A 126 21.42 -3.72 -24.14
C THR A 126 22.20 -3.09 -22.99
N THR A 127 22.28 -1.76 -23.00
CA THR A 127 22.80 -0.93 -21.91
C THR A 127 21.74 0.01 -21.35
N ALA A 128 20.50 -0.07 -21.85
CA ALA A 128 19.36 0.64 -21.29
C ALA A 128 19.03 0.09 -19.90
N ASP A 129 18.61 0.96 -18.99
CA ASP A 129 18.19 0.52 -17.66
C ASP A 129 16.88 -0.26 -17.77
N LEU A 130 16.80 -1.35 -17.01
CA LEU A 130 15.63 -2.24 -16.96
C LEU A 130 14.94 -2.04 -15.62
N LEU A 131 13.76 -1.45 -15.65
CA LEU A 131 13.05 -0.93 -14.48
C LEU A 131 12.01 -1.90 -13.95
N ALA A 132 11.49 -2.81 -14.78
CA ALA A 132 10.46 -3.76 -14.39
C ALA A 132 10.69 -5.16 -15.00
N ILE A 133 10.38 -6.22 -14.27
CA ILE A 133 10.49 -7.61 -14.70
C ILE A 133 9.35 -8.49 -14.18
N THR A 134 8.69 -9.22 -15.07
CA THR A 134 7.59 -10.11 -14.69
C THR A 134 7.59 -11.39 -15.53
N VAL A 135 6.65 -12.28 -15.25
CA VAL A 135 6.43 -13.52 -15.99
C VAL A 135 5.02 -13.59 -16.51
N PHE A 136 4.89 -13.92 -17.79
CA PHE A 136 3.60 -14.14 -18.42
C PHE A 136 3.64 -15.40 -19.28
N GLN A 137 2.66 -16.28 -19.08
CA GLN A 137 2.51 -17.53 -19.84
C GLN A 137 3.82 -18.37 -19.92
N GLY A 138 4.59 -18.40 -18.84
CA GLY A 138 5.84 -19.17 -18.74
C GLY A 138 7.06 -18.53 -19.40
N SER A 139 6.96 -17.30 -19.90
CA SER A 139 8.08 -16.51 -20.42
C SER A 139 8.35 -15.29 -19.55
N TYR A 140 9.62 -14.92 -19.43
CA TYR A 140 10.08 -13.74 -18.71
C TYR A 140 10.04 -12.51 -19.62
N TYR A 141 9.65 -11.38 -19.05
CA TYR A 141 9.59 -10.09 -19.71
C TYR A 141 10.29 -9.07 -18.82
N ALA A 142 11.17 -8.25 -19.40
CA ALA A 142 11.79 -7.13 -18.71
C ALA A 142 11.69 -5.88 -19.57
N ALA A 143 11.31 -4.75 -18.99
CA ALA A 143 11.12 -3.49 -19.71
C ALA A 143 11.84 -2.34 -18.98
N GLY A 144 12.03 -1.23 -19.67
CA GLY A 144 12.70 -0.07 -19.06
C GLY A 144 12.82 1.12 -19.98
N GLU A 145 13.99 1.75 -19.99
CA GLU A 145 14.22 3.04 -20.63
C GLU A 145 13.87 3.06 -22.12
N GLY A 146 13.24 4.17 -22.54
CA GLY A 146 12.95 4.43 -23.95
C GLY A 146 12.04 3.39 -24.62
N GLY A 147 11.21 2.67 -23.85
CA GLY A 147 10.29 1.67 -24.37
C GLY A 147 10.93 0.34 -24.76
N ILE A 148 12.14 0.03 -24.27
CA ILE A 148 12.77 -1.27 -24.53
C ILE A 148 11.98 -2.41 -23.86
N LEU A 149 11.86 -3.53 -24.57
CA LEU A 149 11.33 -4.79 -24.02
C LEU A 149 12.30 -5.92 -24.31
N LEU A 150 12.61 -6.72 -23.30
CA LEU A 150 13.35 -7.96 -23.42
C LEU A 150 12.43 -9.13 -23.10
N THR A 151 12.57 -10.22 -23.86
CA THR A 151 11.83 -11.47 -23.62
C THR A 151 12.78 -12.66 -23.49
N SER A 152 12.42 -13.63 -22.67
CA SER A 152 13.19 -14.85 -22.53
C SER A 152 12.33 -16.03 -22.09
N SER A 153 12.57 -17.22 -22.65
CA SER A 153 11.96 -18.47 -22.17
C SER A 153 12.77 -19.15 -21.06
N ASP A 154 14.04 -18.76 -20.88
CA ASP A 154 14.95 -19.38 -19.92
C ASP A 154 15.57 -18.38 -18.94
N GLY A 155 15.28 -17.08 -19.08
CA GLY A 155 15.85 -15.91 -18.40
C GLY A 155 17.38 -15.83 -18.37
N LYS A 156 18.08 -16.57 -19.23
CA LYS A 156 19.53 -16.52 -19.42
C LYS A 156 19.89 -15.81 -20.71
N LYS A 157 19.13 -16.08 -21.77
CA LYS A 157 19.27 -15.45 -23.08
C LYS A 157 18.03 -14.62 -23.37
N TRP A 158 18.24 -13.36 -23.72
CA TRP A 158 17.15 -12.42 -23.90
C TRP A 158 17.11 -11.90 -25.33
N LEU A 159 15.90 -11.73 -25.85
CA LEU A 159 15.63 -11.14 -27.16
C LEU A 159 15.08 -9.74 -26.95
N LYS A 160 15.69 -8.77 -27.64
CA LYS A 160 15.28 -7.37 -27.60
C LYS A 160 14.16 -7.10 -28.60
N HIS A 161 13.17 -6.35 -28.14
CA HIS A 161 12.04 -5.79 -28.87
C HIS A 161 11.89 -4.31 -28.50
N GLU A 162 11.01 -3.62 -29.23
CA GLU A 162 10.63 -2.23 -28.96
C GLU A 162 9.12 -2.16 -28.78
N LEU A 163 8.68 -1.51 -27.72
CA LEU A 163 7.27 -1.23 -27.49
C LEU A 163 6.82 -0.03 -28.33
N PRO A 164 5.50 0.11 -28.60
CA PRO A 164 4.96 1.26 -29.34
C PRO A 164 4.86 2.53 -28.47
N VAL A 165 5.92 2.83 -27.70
CA VAL A 165 6.11 4.00 -26.85
C VAL A 165 7.60 4.38 -26.82
N SER A 166 7.90 5.65 -26.56
CA SER A 166 9.27 6.14 -26.37
C SER A 166 9.59 6.55 -24.93
N SER A 167 8.59 6.49 -24.04
CA SER A 167 8.74 6.78 -22.62
C SER A 167 9.29 5.56 -21.89
N ASP A 168 9.86 5.77 -20.70
CA ASP A 168 10.36 4.69 -19.86
C ASP A 168 9.20 3.85 -19.36
N VAL A 169 9.33 2.52 -19.49
CA VAL A 169 8.39 1.58 -18.87
C VAL A 169 8.81 1.36 -17.43
N ILE A 170 8.00 1.85 -16.49
CA ILE A 170 8.31 1.87 -15.05
C ILE A 170 7.60 0.77 -14.26
N GLY A 171 6.64 0.08 -14.88
CA GLY A 171 5.93 -1.03 -14.27
C GLY A 171 5.48 -2.01 -15.35
N LEU A 172 5.58 -3.30 -15.05
CA LEU A 172 5.27 -4.38 -15.96
C LEU A 172 4.72 -5.56 -15.16
N GLU A 173 3.43 -5.84 -15.31
CA GLU A 173 2.73 -6.84 -14.51
C GLU A 173 1.84 -7.75 -15.34
N ALA A 174 1.56 -8.94 -14.81
CA ALA A 174 0.79 -9.95 -15.54
C ALA A 174 -0.31 -10.59 -14.71
N ASN A 175 -1.49 -10.73 -15.31
CA ASN A 175 -2.51 -11.67 -14.84
C ASN A 175 -2.54 -12.90 -15.76
N LYS A 176 -3.53 -13.79 -15.57
CA LYS A 176 -3.64 -15.03 -16.35
C LYS A 176 -3.79 -14.81 -17.86
N GLU A 177 -4.36 -13.67 -18.26
CA GLU A 177 -4.75 -13.41 -19.66
C GLU A 177 -3.99 -12.24 -20.30
N THR A 178 -3.38 -11.38 -19.48
CA THR A 178 -2.93 -10.06 -19.89
C THR A 178 -1.58 -9.75 -19.28
N LEU A 179 -0.69 -9.25 -20.11
CA LEU A 179 0.51 -8.54 -19.72
C LEU A 179 0.22 -7.04 -19.87
N PHE A 180 0.47 -6.29 -18.80
CA PHE A 180 0.12 -4.88 -18.65
C PHE A 180 1.38 -4.08 -18.30
N ALA A 181 1.54 -2.92 -18.90
CA ALA A 181 2.69 -2.06 -18.62
C ALA A 181 2.24 -0.60 -18.45
N ILE A 182 2.99 0.16 -17.67
CA ILE A 182 2.80 1.61 -17.52
C ILE A 182 4.09 2.37 -17.81
N THR A 183 3.96 3.62 -18.25
CA THR A 183 5.09 4.50 -18.53
C THR A 183 5.11 5.72 -17.62
N ARG A 184 6.27 6.38 -17.55
CA ARG A 184 6.46 7.65 -16.83
C ARG A 184 5.56 8.79 -17.36
N ASP A 185 5.19 8.74 -18.64
CA ASP A 185 4.26 9.71 -19.27
C ASP A 185 2.78 9.34 -19.11
N SER A 186 2.48 8.36 -18.24
CA SER A 186 1.12 7.83 -18.00
C SER A 186 0.47 7.21 -19.24
N ASP A 187 1.31 6.62 -20.11
CA ASP A 187 0.82 5.63 -21.05
C ASP A 187 0.60 4.30 -20.33
N TYR A 188 -0.35 3.52 -20.82
CA TYR A 188 -0.51 2.12 -20.45
C TYR A 188 -0.49 1.26 -21.71
N LEU A 189 0.07 0.06 -21.59
CA LEU A 189 0.17 -0.90 -22.67
C LEU A 189 -0.42 -2.24 -22.29
N VAL A 190 -1.10 -2.86 -23.24
CA VAL A 190 -1.79 -4.14 -23.03
C VAL A 190 -1.38 -5.14 -24.11
N SER A 191 -1.04 -6.35 -23.67
CA SER A 191 -0.82 -7.50 -24.53
C SER A 191 -1.53 -8.74 -23.99
N LYS A 192 -2.16 -9.52 -24.88
CA LYS A 192 -2.83 -10.78 -24.51
C LYS A 192 -1.99 -12.02 -24.88
N ASP A 193 -0.93 -11.83 -25.66
CA ASP A 193 -0.06 -12.89 -26.17
C ASP A 193 1.43 -12.64 -25.88
N GLY A 194 1.75 -11.50 -25.25
CA GLY A 194 3.11 -11.07 -24.93
C GLY A 194 3.93 -10.59 -26.13
N THR A 195 3.35 -10.50 -27.33
CA THR A 195 4.07 -10.12 -28.57
C THR A 195 3.43 -8.94 -29.28
N ALA A 196 2.10 -8.88 -29.33
CA ALA A 196 1.35 -7.77 -29.88
C ALA A 196 0.93 -6.83 -28.75
N TRP A 197 1.36 -5.58 -28.83
CA TRP A 197 1.13 -4.56 -27.81
C TRP A 197 0.27 -3.43 -28.36
N ARG A 198 -0.69 -2.98 -27.56
CA ARG A 198 -1.46 -1.76 -27.82
C ARG A 198 -1.10 -0.75 -26.76
N SER A 199 -0.75 0.47 -27.17
CA SER A 199 -0.46 1.59 -26.27
C SER A 199 -1.60 2.60 -26.27
N HIS A 200 -1.83 3.17 -25.11
CA HIS A 200 -2.87 4.14 -24.82
C HIS A 200 -2.29 5.20 -23.89
N ASN A 201 -2.74 6.45 -23.99
CA ASN A 201 -2.32 7.50 -23.06
C ASN A 201 -3.51 7.90 -22.19
N TYR A 202 -3.41 7.63 -20.88
CA TYR A 202 -4.54 7.81 -19.96
C TYR A 202 -5.04 9.26 -19.96
N ASN A 203 -4.11 10.22 -19.84
CA ASN A 203 -4.45 11.65 -19.75
C ASN A 203 -5.10 12.19 -21.04
N LYS A 204 -4.78 11.62 -22.21
CA LYS A 204 -5.44 11.97 -23.48
C LYS A 204 -6.82 11.35 -23.60
N GLU A 205 -6.98 10.08 -23.21
CA GLU A 205 -8.25 9.36 -23.32
C GLU A 205 -9.31 9.88 -22.35
N TYR A 206 -8.88 10.20 -21.12
CA TYR A 206 -9.75 10.69 -20.05
C TYR A 206 -9.80 12.22 -19.97
N GLN A 207 -9.31 12.93 -20.99
CA GLN A 207 -9.34 14.39 -21.04
C GLN A 207 -10.78 14.91 -20.91
N GLY A 208 -11.04 15.70 -19.87
CA GLY A 208 -12.36 16.26 -19.57
C GLY A 208 -13.28 15.34 -18.76
N TYR A 209 -12.85 14.10 -18.48
CA TYR A 209 -13.55 13.16 -17.61
C TYR A 209 -12.84 12.96 -16.26
N ALA A 210 -11.52 13.08 -16.23
CA ALA A 210 -10.70 12.99 -15.04
C ALA A 210 -9.56 14.02 -15.06
N ASP A 211 -9.06 14.36 -13.88
CA ASP A 211 -7.88 15.21 -13.73
C ASP A 211 -6.62 14.46 -14.21
N PRO A 212 -5.69 15.13 -14.89
CA PRO A 212 -4.45 14.51 -15.33
C PRO A 212 -3.62 13.98 -14.17
N CYS A 213 -2.99 12.84 -14.36
CA CYS A 213 -2.17 12.18 -13.35
C CYS A 213 -0.80 11.74 -13.89
N VAL A 214 0.06 11.30 -12.97
CA VAL A 214 1.33 10.63 -13.24
C VAL A 214 1.29 9.28 -12.55
N PHE A 215 1.63 8.22 -13.28
CA PHE A 215 1.79 6.87 -12.73
C PHE A 215 3.18 6.71 -12.12
N GLU A 216 3.26 5.97 -11.01
CA GLU A 216 4.51 5.73 -10.26
C GLU A 216 4.81 4.23 -10.12
N SER A 217 3.80 3.41 -9.82
CA SER A 217 3.95 1.95 -9.68
C SER A 217 2.70 1.21 -10.16
N LEU A 218 2.88 -0.04 -10.58
CA LEU A 218 1.87 -0.95 -11.12
C LEU A 218 1.97 -2.29 -10.40
N GLU A 219 0.84 -2.82 -9.96
CA GLU A 219 0.78 -4.04 -9.16
C GLU A 219 -0.36 -4.94 -9.63
N ASN A 220 -0.09 -6.24 -9.83
CA ASN A 220 -1.13 -7.21 -10.12
C ASN A 220 -1.76 -7.77 -8.84
N MET A 221 -3.09 -7.76 -8.77
CA MET A 221 -3.85 -8.31 -7.65
C MET A 221 -4.95 -9.23 -8.18
N GLY A 222 -4.54 -10.40 -8.68
CA GLY A 222 -5.44 -11.38 -9.27
C GLY A 222 -5.88 -10.93 -10.66
N ASP A 223 -7.16 -10.60 -10.81
CA ASP A 223 -7.72 -10.21 -12.11
C ASP A 223 -7.54 -8.71 -12.42
N SER A 224 -7.24 -7.90 -11.40
CA SER A 224 -7.08 -6.45 -11.52
C SER A 224 -5.62 -6.00 -11.47
N PHE A 225 -5.32 -4.95 -12.21
CA PHE A 225 -4.09 -4.17 -12.16
C PHE A 225 -4.36 -2.88 -11.39
N PHE A 226 -3.55 -2.61 -10.37
CA PHE A 226 -3.60 -1.40 -9.58
C PHE A 226 -2.45 -0.49 -9.97
N VAL A 227 -2.74 0.80 -10.08
CA VAL A 227 -1.74 1.84 -10.32
C VAL A 227 -1.81 2.84 -9.20
N VAL A 228 -0.63 3.20 -8.68
CA VAL A 228 -0.46 4.30 -7.75
C VAL A 228 0.26 5.45 -8.42
N GLY A 229 0.01 6.66 -7.93
CA GLY A 229 0.59 7.86 -8.51
C GLY A 229 0.11 9.13 -7.85
N GLN A 230 0.13 10.23 -8.61
CA GLN A 230 -0.25 11.56 -8.13
C GLN A 230 -1.03 12.33 -9.20
N LEU A 231 -1.87 13.27 -8.78
CA LEU A 231 -2.50 14.22 -9.68
C LEU A 231 -1.49 15.30 -10.11
N GLN A 232 -1.47 15.68 -11.38
CA GLN A 232 -0.52 16.68 -11.90
C GLN A 232 -0.73 18.06 -11.29
N GLU A 233 -1.99 18.45 -11.08
CA GLU A 233 -2.33 19.76 -10.51
C GLU A 233 -2.28 19.79 -8.97
N ASN A 234 -2.35 18.61 -8.33
CA ASN A 234 -2.33 18.48 -6.88
C ASN A 234 -1.53 17.24 -6.45
N PRO A 235 -0.19 17.31 -6.51
CA PRO A 235 0.67 16.17 -6.24
C PRO A 235 0.66 15.72 -4.78
N ASP A 236 0.13 16.54 -3.87
CA ASP A 236 0.02 16.20 -2.45
C ASP A 236 -1.10 15.17 -2.19
N ILE A 237 -2.02 14.97 -3.16
CA ILE A 237 -3.08 13.97 -3.08
C ILE A 237 -2.61 12.68 -3.77
N PRO A 238 -2.49 11.57 -3.04
CA PRO A 238 -2.16 10.29 -3.64
C PRO A 238 -3.31 9.79 -4.51
N LEU A 239 -2.94 9.14 -5.61
CA LEU A 239 -3.85 8.49 -6.54
C LEU A 239 -3.71 6.99 -6.41
N ILE A 240 -4.84 6.29 -6.31
CA ILE A 240 -4.93 4.84 -6.44
C ILE A 240 -6.05 4.55 -7.43
N MET A 241 -5.71 3.87 -8.52
CA MET A 241 -6.66 3.46 -9.55
C MET A 241 -6.48 1.98 -9.86
N PHE A 242 -7.50 1.39 -10.47
CA PHE A 242 -7.40 0.02 -10.94
C PHE A 242 -8.21 -0.21 -12.20
N THR A 243 -7.83 -1.26 -12.91
CA THR A 243 -8.47 -1.75 -14.13
C THR A 243 -8.27 -3.26 -14.26
N GLU A 244 -9.21 -3.97 -14.88
CA GLU A 244 -9.04 -5.41 -15.18
C GLU A 244 -8.30 -5.62 -16.51
N ASP A 245 -8.48 -4.72 -17.47
CA ASP A 245 -7.99 -4.90 -18.84
C ASP A 245 -7.56 -3.61 -19.57
N GLY A 246 -7.59 -2.47 -18.87
CA GLY A 246 -7.24 -1.15 -19.40
C GLY A 246 -8.40 -0.41 -20.08
N GLN A 247 -9.56 -1.03 -20.31
CA GLN A 247 -10.67 -0.36 -20.99
C GLN A 247 -11.38 0.65 -20.09
N VAL A 248 -11.57 0.29 -18.82
CA VAL A 248 -12.22 1.13 -17.81
C VAL A 248 -11.30 1.26 -16.62
N TRP A 249 -11.07 2.50 -16.20
CA TRP A 249 -10.31 2.83 -14.99
C TRP A 249 -11.25 3.31 -13.90
N LEU A 250 -11.07 2.77 -12.70
CA LEU A 250 -11.80 3.16 -11.51
C LEU A 250 -10.82 3.71 -10.48
N SER A 251 -11.15 4.86 -9.89
CA SER A 251 -10.37 5.42 -8.78
C SER A 251 -10.88 4.89 -7.44
N LYS A 252 -9.96 4.76 -6.47
CA LYS A 252 -10.30 4.55 -5.06
C LYS A 252 -10.41 5.91 -4.38
N PRO A 253 -11.62 6.42 -4.13
CA PRO A 253 -11.77 7.73 -3.50
C PRO A 253 -11.24 7.69 -2.07
N MET A 254 -10.42 8.69 -1.74
CA MET A 254 -9.90 8.91 -0.39
C MET A 254 -10.32 10.31 0.03
N ALA A 255 -11.33 10.42 0.87
CA ALA A 255 -11.81 11.69 1.41
C ALA A 255 -11.15 12.00 2.76
N ARG A 256 -10.93 10.98 3.59
CA ARG A 256 -10.25 11.11 4.88
C ARG A 256 -9.30 9.96 5.17
N ILE A 257 -8.25 10.31 5.91
CA ILE A 257 -7.23 9.39 6.44
C ILE A 257 -7.07 9.72 7.93
N ASN A 258 -7.24 8.73 8.81
CA ASN A 258 -7.29 8.94 10.27
C ASN A 258 -8.36 9.98 10.69
N GLY A 259 -9.43 10.13 9.91
CA GLY A 259 -10.47 11.15 10.09
C GLY A 259 -10.08 12.57 9.61
N MET A 260 -8.85 12.78 9.15
CA MET A 260 -8.35 14.07 8.63
C MET A 260 -8.54 14.19 7.12
N THR A 261 -8.79 15.41 6.65
CA THR A 261 -8.70 15.79 5.23
C THR A 261 -7.24 15.89 4.78
N PHE A 262 -6.97 15.88 3.46
CA PHE A 262 -5.61 16.05 2.95
C PHE A 262 -4.96 17.37 3.34
N SER A 263 -5.73 18.46 3.44
CA SER A 263 -5.20 19.75 3.91
C SER A 263 -4.74 19.74 5.36
N GLU A 264 -5.27 18.82 6.19
CA GLU A 264 -4.89 18.65 7.59
C GLU A 264 -3.74 17.65 7.74
N LEU A 265 -3.75 16.57 6.93
CA LEU A 265 -2.73 15.53 6.95
C LEU A 265 -1.37 16.02 6.43
N GLY A 266 -1.39 16.91 5.44
CA GLY A 266 -0.20 17.27 4.65
C GLY A 266 0.04 16.29 3.49
N PRO A 267 1.14 16.48 2.73
CA PRO A 267 1.45 15.65 1.57
C PRO A 267 1.65 14.19 1.97
N LEU A 268 1.18 13.30 1.09
CA LEU A 268 1.34 11.86 1.23
C LEU A 268 1.74 11.28 -0.13
N LYS A 269 2.97 10.78 -0.22
CA LYS A 269 3.45 10.08 -1.41
C LYS A 269 3.28 8.58 -1.23
N ILE A 270 2.76 7.90 -2.25
CA ILE A 270 2.68 6.44 -2.31
C ILE A 270 3.73 5.94 -3.29
N TYR A 271 4.47 4.91 -2.90
CA TYR A 271 5.52 4.28 -3.72
C TYR A 271 5.10 2.93 -4.31
N GLY A 272 4.31 2.17 -3.56
CA GLY A 272 3.87 0.82 -3.94
C GLY A 272 2.57 0.45 -3.23
N ILE A 273 1.92 -0.61 -3.68
CA ILE A 273 0.65 -1.08 -3.14
C ILE A 273 0.54 -2.59 -3.18
N GLY A 274 -0.17 -3.16 -2.23
CA GLY A 274 -0.41 -4.58 -2.17
C GLY A 274 -1.79 -4.91 -1.65
N CYS A 275 -2.26 -6.12 -1.94
CA CYS A 275 -3.46 -6.66 -1.32
C CYS A 275 -3.14 -7.93 -0.53
N HIS A 276 -3.56 -7.96 0.73
CA HIS A 276 -3.64 -9.21 1.48
C HIS A 276 -5.10 -9.52 1.80
N LEU A 277 -5.59 -10.65 1.30
CA LEU A 277 -6.99 -11.05 1.36
C LEU A 277 -7.89 -10.01 0.66
N ASP A 278 -8.53 -9.14 1.43
CA ASP A 278 -9.47 -8.11 1.01
C ASP A 278 -9.00 -6.68 1.35
N GLN A 279 -7.82 -6.56 1.96
CA GLN A 279 -7.29 -5.29 2.45
C GLN A 279 -6.17 -4.78 1.54
N LEU A 280 -6.36 -3.56 1.02
CA LEU A 280 -5.33 -2.83 0.30
C LEU A 280 -4.42 -2.08 1.27
N ILE A 281 -3.12 -2.24 1.09
CA ILE A 281 -2.07 -1.61 1.88
C ILE A 281 -1.11 -0.92 0.92
N ALA A 282 -0.94 0.39 1.05
CA ALA A 282 0.00 1.17 0.27
C ALA A 282 1.18 1.60 1.14
N VAL A 283 2.40 1.52 0.59
CA VAL A 283 3.62 2.02 1.23
C VAL A 283 3.83 3.48 0.87
N CYS A 284 4.15 4.29 1.88
CA CYS A 284 4.24 5.72 1.76
C CYS A 284 5.59 6.27 2.25
N ASP A 285 5.80 7.54 1.98
CA ASP A 285 6.88 8.34 2.56
C ASP A 285 6.88 8.36 4.09
N SER A 286 8.07 8.58 4.66
CA SER A 286 8.35 8.59 6.10
C SER A 286 7.98 7.28 6.82
N GLY A 287 8.07 6.16 6.10
CA GLY A 287 7.82 4.83 6.64
C GLY A 287 6.38 4.57 7.04
N ARG A 288 5.44 5.26 6.39
CA ARG A 288 4.02 5.16 6.69
C ARG A 288 3.36 4.09 5.83
N LEU A 289 2.36 3.41 6.37
CA LEU A 289 1.50 2.48 5.65
C LEU A 289 0.07 3.00 5.65
N LEU A 290 -0.49 3.15 4.46
CA LEU A 290 -1.89 3.53 4.25
C LEU A 290 -2.71 2.27 4.01
N THR A 291 -3.59 1.95 4.95
CA THR A 291 -4.65 0.97 4.69
C THR A 291 -5.82 1.67 4.00
N VAL A 292 -6.16 1.16 2.82
CA VAL A 292 -7.24 1.67 1.98
C VAL A 292 -8.46 0.79 2.11
N THR A 293 -9.61 1.42 2.37
CA THR A 293 -10.89 0.71 2.52
C THR A 293 -11.85 1.09 1.40
N ASN A 294 -12.98 0.39 1.31
CA ASN A 294 -14.06 0.79 0.42
C ASN A 294 -14.80 2.07 0.89
N CYS A 295 -14.63 2.45 2.16
CA CYS A 295 -15.13 3.71 2.68
C CYS A 295 -14.08 4.82 2.46
N ALA A 296 -14.44 5.85 1.70
CA ALA A 296 -13.54 6.96 1.39
C ALA A 296 -13.05 7.72 2.63
N GLU A 297 -13.76 7.63 3.75
CA GLU A 297 -13.44 8.37 4.99
C GLU A 297 -12.70 7.54 6.05
N CYS A 298 -12.57 6.23 5.83
CA CYS A 298 -12.21 5.29 6.88
C CYS A 298 -10.77 4.80 6.79
N ASN A 299 -10.00 5.29 5.83
CA ASN A 299 -8.62 4.91 5.61
C ASN A 299 -7.78 5.23 6.85
N GLN A 300 -6.80 4.38 7.17
CA GLN A 300 -5.87 4.64 8.27
C GLN A 300 -4.44 4.68 7.77
N LEU A 301 -3.66 5.56 8.39
CA LEU A 301 -2.24 5.73 8.14
C LEU A 301 -1.50 5.52 9.46
N GLY A 302 -0.59 4.56 9.49
CA GLY A 302 0.29 4.31 10.63
C GLY A 302 1.76 4.40 10.21
N LYS A 303 2.67 4.58 11.16
CA LYS A 303 4.12 4.59 10.93
C LYS A 303 4.73 3.25 11.34
N TYR A 304 5.50 2.65 10.44
CA TYR A 304 6.05 1.29 10.59
C TYR A 304 7.53 1.16 10.18
N ALA A 305 8.12 2.25 9.69
CA ALA A 305 9.56 2.38 9.43
C ALA A 305 10.00 3.83 9.68
N ASP A 306 11.32 4.06 9.78
CA ASP A 306 11.90 5.40 10.01
C ASP A 306 12.43 6.06 8.72
N ALA A 307 12.21 5.44 7.57
CA ALA A 307 12.62 5.93 6.25
C ALA A 307 11.54 5.64 5.20
N ASP A 308 11.64 6.26 4.03
CA ASP A 308 10.74 6.00 2.91
C ASP A 308 10.75 4.52 2.53
N VAL A 309 9.57 3.95 2.34
CA VAL A 309 9.39 2.55 1.93
C VAL A 309 8.99 2.55 0.46
N PHE A 310 9.78 1.88 -0.37
CA PHE A 310 9.61 1.86 -1.81
C PHE A 310 8.76 0.68 -2.27
N ASP A 311 8.88 -0.47 -1.60
CA ASP A 311 8.16 -1.67 -1.99
C ASP A 311 7.81 -2.57 -0.79
N LEU A 312 6.88 -3.50 -1.02
CA LEU A 312 6.40 -4.47 -0.04
C LEU A 312 6.19 -5.86 -0.66
N ALA A 313 6.35 -6.90 0.15
CA ALA A 313 6.02 -8.26 -0.25
C ALA A 313 5.25 -8.99 0.85
N PHE A 314 4.23 -9.77 0.47
CA PHE A 314 3.46 -10.60 1.40
C PHE A 314 3.94 -12.06 1.41
N GLY A 315 4.01 -12.66 2.59
CA GLY A 315 4.40 -14.05 2.76
C GLY A 315 4.18 -14.53 4.19
N ASP A 316 3.69 -15.77 4.36
CA ASP A 316 3.52 -16.42 5.67
C ASP A 316 2.88 -15.52 6.77
N LYS A 317 1.71 -14.94 6.46
CA LYS A 317 0.97 -13.99 7.34
C LYS A 317 1.78 -12.75 7.78
N ARG A 318 2.85 -12.45 7.05
CA ARG A 318 3.74 -11.32 7.28
C ARG A 318 3.91 -10.51 6.02
N MET A 319 4.45 -9.33 6.19
CA MET A 319 4.82 -8.43 5.11
C MET A 319 6.24 -7.93 5.33
N LEU A 320 7.06 -7.97 4.29
CA LEU A 320 8.32 -7.25 4.24
C LEU A 320 8.08 -5.85 3.69
N LEU A 321 8.70 -4.84 4.30
CA LEU A 321 8.87 -3.50 3.77
C LEU A 321 10.34 -3.31 3.37
N ALA A 322 10.59 -2.77 2.18
CA ALA A 322 11.89 -2.47 1.64
C ALA A 322 11.98 -0.99 1.24
N GLY A 323 13.06 -0.31 1.62
CA GLY A 323 13.12 1.13 1.39
C GLY A 323 14.48 1.79 1.48
N GLU A 324 14.45 3.11 1.66
CA GLU A 324 15.60 4.01 1.76
C GLU A 324 16.52 3.61 2.93
N GLY A 325 17.81 3.89 2.80
CA GLY A 325 18.81 3.60 3.84
C GLY A 325 19.03 2.10 4.05
N TYR A 326 18.71 1.26 3.06
CA TYR A 326 18.62 -0.19 3.19
C TYR A 326 17.64 -0.66 4.28
N THR A 327 16.58 0.12 4.52
CA THR A 327 15.53 -0.24 5.48
C THR A 327 14.87 -1.55 5.08
N LEU A 328 14.82 -2.48 6.04
CA LEU A 328 14.05 -3.71 5.98
C LEU A 328 13.25 -3.86 7.27
N SER A 329 11.95 -4.07 7.13
CA SER A 329 11.03 -4.22 8.25
C SER A 329 10.05 -5.35 7.97
N VAL A 330 10.02 -6.35 8.85
CA VAL A 330 9.07 -7.47 8.75
C VAL A 330 7.97 -7.27 9.79
N ILE A 331 6.74 -7.19 9.31
CA ILE A 331 5.55 -6.87 10.11
C ILE A 331 4.58 -8.04 10.04
N ALA A 332 3.94 -8.38 11.17
CA ALA A 332 2.85 -9.33 11.16
C ALA A 332 1.61 -8.68 10.53
N LEU A 333 0.95 -9.34 9.58
CA LEU A 333 -0.19 -8.77 8.88
C LEU A 333 -1.38 -8.48 9.80
N GLU A 334 -1.43 -9.15 10.94
CA GLU A 334 -2.43 -8.85 11.95
C GLU A 334 -2.27 -7.49 12.62
N ASP A 335 -1.06 -6.91 12.63
CA ASP A 335 -0.77 -5.60 13.23
C ASP A 335 -1.26 -4.45 12.32
N VAL A 336 -1.41 -4.71 11.02
CA VAL A 336 -1.87 -3.74 10.02
C VAL A 336 -3.33 -3.95 9.60
N ARG A 337 -4.00 -5.02 10.09
CA ARG A 337 -5.33 -5.39 9.59
C ARG A 337 -6.47 -4.51 10.13
N GLN A 338 -7.24 -3.93 9.22
CA GLN A 338 -8.51 -3.29 9.51
C GLN A 338 -9.67 -4.27 9.33
N TYR A 339 -10.39 -4.53 10.41
CA TYR A 339 -11.52 -5.46 10.43
C TYR A 339 -12.85 -4.72 10.25
N LYS A 340 -12.97 -3.83 9.26
CA LYS A 340 -14.22 -3.06 9.08
C LYS A 340 -15.33 -3.93 8.47
N ILE A 341 -16.57 -3.79 8.95
CA ILE A 341 -17.76 -4.44 8.37
C ILE A 341 -18.77 -3.38 7.91
N GLN A 342 -19.44 -3.61 6.78
CA GLN A 342 -20.49 -2.73 6.28
C GLN A 342 -21.81 -2.98 7.01
N PRO A 343 -22.68 -1.97 7.17
CA PRO A 343 -23.97 -2.11 7.88
C PRO A 343 -24.85 -3.22 7.32
N GLU A 344 -24.92 -3.39 6.00
CA GLU A 344 -25.73 -4.43 5.34
C GLU A 344 -25.25 -5.84 5.72
N GLN A 345 -23.94 -6.04 5.72
CA GLN A 345 -23.33 -7.32 6.10
C GLN A 345 -23.46 -7.56 7.60
N ALA A 346 -23.24 -6.53 8.42
CA ALA A 346 -23.41 -6.60 9.86
C ALA A 346 -24.85 -6.98 10.25
N LEU A 347 -25.85 -6.39 9.58
CA LEU A 347 -27.26 -6.74 9.77
C LEU A 347 -27.53 -8.20 9.34
N THR A 348 -27.01 -8.61 8.19
CA THR A 348 -27.16 -9.98 7.70
C THR A 348 -26.56 -10.99 8.67
N ASP A 349 -25.36 -10.71 9.18
CA ASP A 349 -24.65 -11.58 10.10
C ASP A 349 -25.34 -11.64 11.47
N TYR A 350 -25.84 -10.50 11.95
CA TYR A 350 -26.64 -10.42 13.18
C TYR A 350 -27.94 -11.21 13.08
N LEU A 351 -28.69 -11.06 11.98
CA LEU A 351 -30.00 -11.70 11.83
C LEU A 351 -29.93 -13.19 11.48
N ASN A 352 -28.94 -13.60 10.69
CA ASN A 352 -28.92 -14.94 10.07
C ASN A 352 -27.76 -15.82 10.54
N ASN A 353 -26.65 -15.23 10.99
CA ASN A 353 -25.41 -15.96 11.27
C ASN A 353 -25.03 -15.95 12.75
N GLY A 354 -25.85 -15.33 13.62
CA GLY A 354 -25.63 -15.29 15.06
C GLY A 354 -24.48 -14.39 15.49
N ALA A 355 -24.13 -13.38 14.68
CA ALA A 355 -23.17 -12.37 15.12
C ALA A 355 -23.76 -11.51 16.25
N VAL A 356 -22.89 -10.97 17.10
CA VAL A 356 -23.28 -10.13 18.23
C VAL A 356 -22.84 -8.70 17.98
N LEU A 357 -23.80 -7.77 17.97
CA LEU A 357 -23.54 -6.34 17.93
C LEU A 357 -23.16 -5.86 19.34
N ILE A 358 -22.06 -5.13 19.46
CA ILE A 358 -21.53 -4.66 20.75
C ILE A 358 -21.34 -3.15 20.71
N ASP A 359 -22.07 -2.46 21.58
CA ASP A 359 -21.94 -1.03 21.80
C ASP A 359 -20.88 -0.76 22.84
N VAL A 360 -19.83 -0.03 22.47
CA VAL A 360 -18.71 0.31 23.37
C VAL A 360 -18.69 1.77 23.82
N ARG A 361 -19.82 2.47 23.67
CA ARG A 361 -20.02 3.86 24.11
C ARG A 361 -20.27 3.97 25.61
N SER A 362 -20.33 5.19 26.15
CA SER A 362 -20.65 5.39 27.57
C SER A 362 -22.10 5.02 27.88
N ASP A 363 -22.41 4.87 29.17
CA ASP A 363 -23.77 4.60 29.66
C ASP A 363 -24.76 5.69 29.21
N GLU A 364 -24.32 6.96 29.20
CA GLU A 364 -25.17 8.09 28.77
C GLU A 364 -25.48 8.03 27.27
N GLU A 365 -24.50 7.69 26.44
CA GLU A 365 -24.68 7.53 24.99
C GLU A 365 -25.62 6.35 24.68
N TRP A 366 -25.44 5.22 25.39
CA TRP A 366 -26.33 4.06 25.27
C TRP A 366 -27.78 4.41 25.62
N ALA A 367 -27.99 5.12 26.74
CA ALA A 367 -29.30 5.54 27.19
C ALA A 367 -29.98 6.57 26.26
N SER A 368 -29.20 7.27 25.42
CA SER A 368 -29.73 8.24 24.44
C SER A 368 -30.26 7.59 23.15
N GLY A 369 -29.95 6.32 22.95
CA GLY A 369 -30.38 5.51 21.81
C GLY A 369 -29.27 4.58 21.33
N HIS A 370 -29.61 3.35 20.96
CA HIS A 370 -28.64 2.32 20.57
C HIS A 370 -29.19 1.38 19.49
N ILE A 371 -28.33 0.54 18.90
CA ILE A 371 -28.79 -0.43 17.90
C ILE A 371 -29.57 -1.53 18.61
N ALA A 372 -30.80 -1.81 18.15
CA ALA A 372 -31.69 -2.77 18.78
C ALA A 372 -31.05 -4.17 18.89
N GLY A 373 -31.04 -4.70 20.11
CA GLY A 373 -30.46 -6.01 20.45
C GLY A 373 -28.94 -6.05 20.53
N ALA A 374 -28.25 -4.91 20.47
CA ALA A 374 -26.84 -4.83 20.80
C ALA A 374 -26.60 -5.16 22.29
N VAL A 375 -25.40 -5.64 22.59
CA VAL A 375 -24.89 -5.82 23.95
C VAL A 375 -24.06 -4.60 24.32
N HIS A 376 -24.37 -3.95 25.44
CA HIS A 376 -23.61 -2.78 25.90
C HIS A 376 -22.43 -3.17 26.77
N ILE A 377 -21.22 -2.98 26.26
CA ILE A 377 -19.96 -3.22 26.96
C ILE A 377 -19.05 -2.01 26.71
N PRO A 378 -19.06 -0.98 27.59
CA PRO A 378 -18.19 0.19 27.46
C PRO A 378 -16.74 -0.20 27.22
N LEU A 379 -16.01 0.57 26.40
CA LEU A 379 -14.62 0.26 26.02
C LEU A 379 -13.69 -0.04 27.21
N ALA A 380 -13.90 0.63 28.34
CA ALA A 380 -13.13 0.43 29.56
C ALA A 380 -13.29 -0.98 30.15
N ASP A 381 -14.42 -1.63 29.92
CA ASP A 381 -14.78 -2.89 30.54
C ASP A 381 -14.56 -4.11 29.65
N VAL A 382 -14.27 -3.91 28.36
CA VAL A 382 -14.14 -4.98 27.35
C VAL A 382 -13.24 -6.11 27.84
N ASP A 383 -12.08 -5.81 28.41
CA ASP A 383 -11.11 -6.82 28.88
C ASP A 383 -11.69 -7.75 29.96
N SER A 384 -12.59 -7.23 30.77
CA SER A 384 -13.16 -7.94 31.93
C SER A 384 -14.52 -8.56 31.65
N ARG A 385 -15.39 -7.86 30.91
CA ARG A 385 -16.80 -8.23 30.70
C ARG A 385 -16.98 -9.09 29.45
N LEU A 386 -16.26 -8.82 28.37
CA LEU A 386 -16.45 -9.54 27.11
C LEU A 386 -16.26 -11.06 27.26
N PRO A 387 -15.20 -11.58 27.93
CA PRO A 387 -15.04 -13.02 28.15
C PRO A 387 -16.10 -13.66 29.06
N GLN A 388 -16.79 -12.86 29.89
CA GLN A 388 -17.84 -13.34 30.78
C GLN A 388 -19.19 -13.40 30.08
N GLU A 389 -19.48 -12.39 29.25
CA GLU A 389 -20.76 -12.27 28.54
C GLU A 389 -20.80 -13.09 27.26
N ILE A 390 -19.67 -13.23 26.55
CA ILE A 390 -19.57 -13.96 25.28
C ILE A 390 -18.36 -14.91 25.34
N PRO A 391 -18.41 -16.01 26.10
CA PRO A 391 -17.25 -16.88 26.30
C PRO A 391 -16.78 -17.60 25.02
N GLU A 392 -17.66 -17.78 24.03
CA GLU A 392 -17.37 -18.48 22.78
C GLU A 392 -16.47 -17.64 21.84
N LYS A 393 -15.19 -18.01 21.74
CA LYS A 393 -14.17 -17.29 20.94
C LYS A 393 -14.38 -17.29 19.42
N GLN A 394 -15.26 -18.18 18.94
CA GLN A 394 -15.63 -18.29 17.54
C GLN A 394 -16.91 -17.50 17.20
N THR A 395 -17.53 -16.86 18.19
CA THR A 395 -18.66 -15.96 17.94
C THR A 395 -18.17 -14.75 17.15
N GLN A 396 -18.91 -14.40 16.11
CA GLN A 396 -18.66 -13.18 15.35
C GLN A 396 -19.08 -11.96 16.19
N LEU A 397 -18.14 -11.08 16.49
CA LEU A 397 -18.36 -9.87 17.28
C LEU A 397 -18.27 -8.65 16.38
N ILE A 398 -19.26 -7.77 16.44
CA ILE A 398 -19.33 -6.56 15.63
C ILE A 398 -19.42 -5.37 16.59
N PHE A 399 -18.31 -4.67 16.78
CA PHE A 399 -18.20 -3.52 17.66
C PHE A 399 -18.62 -2.24 16.92
N TYR A 400 -19.38 -1.38 17.60
CA TYR A 400 -19.67 -0.03 17.14
C TYR A 400 -19.54 0.97 18.29
N CYS A 401 -19.31 2.23 17.95
CA CYS A 401 -19.28 3.31 18.93
C CYS A 401 -19.87 4.60 18.36
N GLY A 402 -19.50 5.78 18.88
CA GLY A 402 -19.99 7.05 18.33
C GLY A 402 -19.40 7.38 16.95
N SER A 403 -18.13 7.08 16.70
CA SER A 403 -17.38 7.54 15.50
C SER A 403 -16.41 6.51 14.91
N GLY A 404 -16.49 5.24 15.34
CA GLY A 404 -15.60 4.15 14.92
C GLY A 404 -14.27 3.99 15.67
N LYS A 405 -13.79 5.01 16.39
CA LYS A 405 -12.49 4.96 17.09
C LYS A 405 -12.48 3.99 18.28
N ARG A 406 -13.47 4.07 19.16
CA ARG A 406 -13.54 3.21 20.36
C ARG A 406 -13.83 1.75 19.99
N SER A 407 -14.64 1.52 18.96
CA SER A 407 -14.93 0.18 18.46
C SER A 407 -13.71 -0.47 17.82
N GLN A 408 -12.80 0.30 17.21
CA GLN A 408 -11.51 -0.22 16.76
C GLN A 408 -10.67 -0.72 17.94
N THR A 409 -10.54 0.08 19.01
CA THR A 409 -9.80 -0.34 20.21
C THR A 409 -10.45 -1.54 20.91
N ALA A 410 -11.78 -1.60 20.97
CA ALA A 410 -12.49 -2.75 21.54
C ALA A 410 -12.27 -4.04 20.74
N LEU A 411 -12.23 -3.91 19.42
CA LEU A 411 -11.91 -4.99 18.51
C LEU A 411 -10.52 -5.56 18.78
N GLU A 412 -9.50 -4.70 18.88
CA GLU A 412 -8.12 -5.10 19.18
C GLU A 412 -8.03 -5.84 20.52
N LYS A 413 -8.65 -5.31 21.58
CA LYS A 413 -8.76 -5.98 22.88
C LYS A 413 -9.41 -7.36 22.78
N ALA A 414 -10.48 -7.49 21.99
CA ALA A 414 -11.12 -8.78 21.75
C ALA A 414 -10.16 -9.77 21.05
N ARG A 415 -9.32 -9.31 20.11
CA ARG A 415 -8.30 -10.17 19.50
C ARG A 415 -7.29 -10.68 20.53
N ASP A 416 -6.81 -9.80 21.40
CA ASP A 416 -5.87 -10.15 22.48
C ASP A 416 -6.48 -11.20 23.44
N LEU A 417 -7.80 -11.17 23.62
CA LEU A 417 -8.56 -12.15 24.39
C LEU A 417 -8.86 -13.45 23.61
N GLY A 418 -8.37 -13.57 22.38
CA GLY A 418 -8.46 -14.77 21.54
C GLY A 418 -9.72 -14.87 20.65
N TYR A 419 -10.50 -13.80 20.49
CA TYR A 419 -11.62 -13.79 19.54
C TYR A 419 -11.10 -13.66 18.11
N GLN A 420 -11.60 -14.50 17.20
CA GLN A 420 -11.08 -14.59 15.83
C GLN A 420 -11.91 -13.83 14.81
N LEU A 421 -13.22 -13.75 15.02
CA LEU A 421 -14.19 -13.15 14.11
C LEU A 421 -14.67 -11.81 14.65
N VAL A 422 -13.78 -10.82 14.71
CA VAL A 422 -14.12 -9.50 15.25
C VAL A 422 -14.16 -8.46 14.16
N TYR A 423 -15.12 -7.54 14.23
CA TYR A 423 -15.37 -6.54 13.21
C TYR A 423 -15.74 -5.18 13.81
N ASN A 424 -15.35 -4.10 13.12
CA ASN A 424 -15.65 -2.73 13.49
C ASN A 424 -16.70 -2.20 12.51
N LEU A 425 -17.92 -1.96 12.98
CA LEU A 425 -19.00 -1.38 12.19
C LEU A 425 -18.76 0.12 11.95
N GLY A 426 -18.13 0.81 12.90
CA GLY A 426 -17.90 2.26 12.84
C GLY A 426 -18.69 3.03 13.90
N GLY A 427 -19.21 4.19 13.49
CA GLY A 427 -20.09 5.02 14.31
C GLY A 427 -21.53 4.52 14.30
N ILE A 428 -22.32 4.91 15.31
CA ILE A 428 -23.76 4.60 15.35
C ILE A 428 -24.51 5.24 14.19
N ASP A 429 -24.03 6.39 13.69
CA ASP A 429 -24.59 7.06 12.52
C ASP A 429 -24.34 6.29 11.22
N ASP A 430 -23.41 5.32 11.21
CA ASP A 430 -23.21 4.41 10.08
C ASP A 430 -24.31 3.35 10.00
N TRP A 431 -25.19 3.20 11.01
CA TRP A 431 -26.26 2.20 11.03
C TRP A 431 -27.61 2.79 10.54
N PRO A 432 -28.07 2.44 9.32
CA PRO A 432 -29.25 3.09 8.72
C PRO A 432 -30.59 2.45 9.13
N TYR A 433 -30.59 1.37 9.92
CA TYR A 433 -31.77 0.52 10.14
C TYR A 433 -32.61 0.90 11.38
N GLY A 434 -32.32 2.05 11.99
CA GLY A 434 -33.02 2.57 13.16
C GLY A 434 -32.37 2.17 14.49
N LEU A 435 -32.67 2.97 15.51
CA LEU A 435 -32.18 2.84 16.89
C LEU A 435 -33.35 2.59 17.85
N GLU A 436 -33.08 1.94 18.98
CA GLU A 436 -33.97 1.74 20.12
C GLU A 436 -33.77 2.81 21.19
#